data_AF-A0A7W1I538-F1
#
_entry.id   AF-A0A7W1I538-F1
#
_cell.length_a   1.000
_cell.length_b   1.000
_cell.length_c   1.000
_cell.angle_alpha   90.00
_cell.angle_beta   90.00
_cell.angle_gamma   90.00
#
_symmetry.space_group_name_H-M   'P 1'
#
loop_
_entity.id
_entity.type
_entity.pdbx_description
1 polymer ?
#
loop_
_entity_poly.entity_id
_entity_poly.type
_entity_poly.pdbx_seq_one_letter_code
_entity_poly.pdbx_strand_id
1 'polypeptide(L)'
;MAVNKNTSDIMTLTPALPDPASIDWTRARVVYDRVSDELSISFDGVVRAAASIALDIGDHDYIYARVNPTTGETVGLQIDGFLSYAIRQHPDAAVLLTQAELRGYDDLAAAELRRWAWAQMHERADVALSAALDHLIA
;
A
#
# COMPACT_ATOMS: atom_id res chain seq x y z
N MET A 1 -5.27 31.47 -25.64
CA MET A 1 -5.29 30.69 -24.38
C MET A 1 -4.14 29.71 -24.43
N ALA A 2 -3.11 29.91 -23.60
CA ALA A 2 -1.99 28.99 -23.50
C ALA A 2 -2.44 27.77 -22.68
N VAL A 3 -2.49 26.60 -23.30
CA VAL A 3 -2.65 25.32 -22.58
C VAL A 3 -1.32 25.09 -21.88
N ASN A 4 -1.31 25.23 -20.56
CA ASN A 4 -0.13 24.97 -19.75
C ASN A 4 0.09 23.45 -19.73
N LYS A 5 0.95 22.94 -20.64
CA LYS A 5 1.29 21.52 -20.78
C LYS A 5 2.27 21.07 -19.70
N ASN A 6 1.93 21.29 -18.43
CA ASN A 6 2.74 20.81 -17.31
C ASN A 6 2.13 19.57 -16.65
N THR A 7 1.34 18.80 -17.40
CA THR A 7 0.98 17.45 -17.03
C THR A 7 2.10 16.57 -17.55
N SER A 8 3.00 16.15 -16.66
CA SER A 8 3.94 15.07 -16.97
C SER A 8 3.13 13.93 -17.59
N ASP A 9 3.54 13.49 -18.77
CA ASP A 9 2.85 12.39 -19.45
C ASP A 9 2.91 11.19 -18.51
N ILE A 10 1.74 10.70 -18.07
CA ILE A 10 1.64 9.64 -17.05
C ILE A 10 2.41 8.40 -17.51
N MET A 11 2.54 8.21 -18.82
CA MET A 11 3.32 7.14 -19.46
C MET A 11 4.85 7.28 -19.28
N THR A 12 5.33 8.39 -18.71
CA THR A 12 6.76 8.67 -18.48
C THR A 12 7.12 8.81 -16.99
N LEU A 13 6.15 8.61 -16.09
CA LEU A 13 6.41 8.64 -14.66
C LEU A 13 7.20 7.40 -14.25
N THR A 14 8.46 7.58 -13.89
CA THR A 14 9.25 6.59 -13.15
C THR A 14 9.06 6.88 -11.66
N PRO A 15 8.19 6.14 -10.95
CA PRO A 15 7.96 6.37 -9.53
C PRO A 15 9.25 6.12 -8.76
N ALA A 16 9.71 7.11 -8.03
CA ALA A 16 10.71 6.90 -6.99
C ALA A 16 9.94 6.57 -5.70
N LEU A 17 10.13 5.36 -5.18
CA LEU A 17 9.65 5.04 -3.85
C LEU A 17 10.47 5.85 -2.82
N PRO A 18 9.82 6.47 -1.83
CA PRO A 18 10.55 7.04 -0.72
C PRO A 18 11.24 5.93 0.07
N ASP A 19 12.38 6.23 0.68
CA ASP A 19 12.98 5.38 1.70
C ASP A 19 11.94 5.12 2.81
N PRO A 20 11.57 3.86 3.12
CA PRO A 20 10.58 3.56 4.15
C PRO A 20 10.93 4.12 5.53
N ALA A 21 12.22 4.33 5.84
CA ALA A 21 12.66 4.99 7.07
C ALA A 21 12.36 6.51 7.10
N SER A 22 12.14 7.12 5.93
CA SER A 22 11.81 8.55 5.80
C SER A 22 10.31 8.85 5.93
N ILE A 23 9.46 7.82 5.91
CA ILE A 23 8.00 7.96 6.02
C ILE A 23 7.63 8.20 7.49
N ASP A 24 6.82 9.23 7.75
CA ASP A 24 6.17 9.42 9.04
C ASP A 24 5.00 8.44 9.20
N TRP A 25 5.31 7.23 9.65
CA TRP A 25 4.35 6.15 9.87
C TRP A 25 3.25 6.49 10.88
N THR A 26 3.45 7.50 11.74
CA THR A 26 2.41 7.94 12.68
C THR A 26 1.27 8.68 11.98
N ARG A 27 1.54 9.19 10.78
CA ARG A 27 0.56 9.87 9.92
C ARG A 27 0.07 8.99 8.78
N ALA A 28 0.80 7.92 8.46
CA ALA A 28 0.39 7.00 7.43
C ALA A 28 -0.99 6.40 7.74
N ARG A 29 -1.81 6.22 6.70
CA ARG A 29 -3.10 5.56 6.81
C ARG A 29 -3.13 4.33 5.93
N VAL A 30 -3.50 3.20 6.51
CA VAL A 30 -3.67 1.93 5.81
C VAL A 30 -5.17 1.62 5.73
N VAL A 31 -5.64 1.29 4.54
CA VAL A 31 -7.03 0.92 4.28
C VAL A 31 -7.03 -0.38 3.49
N TYR A 32 -7.85 -1.34 3.92
CA TYR A 32 -8.11 -2.55 3.17
C TYR A 32 -9.58 -2.57 2.75
N ASP A 33 -9.86 -2.74 1.46
CA ASP A 33 -11.20 -2.91 0.92
C ASP A 33 -11.45 -4.37 0.52
N ARG A 34 -12.44 -4.98 1.18
CA ARG A 34 -12.79 -6.38 0.96
C ARG A 34 -13.30 -6.67 -0.44
N VAL A 35 -14.02 -5.72 -1.07
CA VAL A 35 -14.74 -5.97 -2.32
C VAL A 35 -13.77 -6.01 -3.49
N SER A 36 -12.80 -5.09 -3.50
CA SER A 36 -11.72 -5.10 -4.50
C SER A 36 -10.52 -5.97 -4.10
N ASP A 37 -10.47 -6.46 -2.86
CA ASP A 37 -9.28 -7.09 -2.27
C ASP A 37 -8.04 -6.20 -2.43
N GLU A 38 -8.21 -4.90 -2.17
CA GLU A 38 -7.17 -3.89 -2.33
C GLU A 38 -6.70 -3.39 -0.97
N LEU A 39 -5.39 -3.31 -0.76
CA LEU A 39 -4.79 -2.59 0.35
C LEU A 39 -4.12 -1.31 -0.16
N SER A 40 -4.59 -0.16 0.31
CA SER A 40 -4.01 1.14 -0.01
C SER A 40 -3.32 1.75 1.22
N ILE A 41 -2.14 2.33 1.00
CA ILE A 41 -1.34 3.03 2.01
C ILE A 41 -1.17 4.47 1.55
N SER A 42 -1.60 5.43 2.35
CA SER A 42 -1.36 6.86 2.12
C SER A 42 -0.33 7.37 3.11
N PHE A 43 0.82 7.84 2.62
CA PHE A 43 1.97 8.17 3.48
C PHE A 43 1.77 9.41 4.35
N ASP A 44 0.91 10.34 3.94
CA ASP A 44 0.62 11.57 4.68
C ASP A 44 -0.72 11.53 5.45
N GLY A 45 -1.40 10.37 5.41
CA GLY A 45 -2.71 10.13 6.02
C GLY A 45 -3.91 10.68 5.24
N VAL A 46 -3.66 11.40 4.13
CA VAL A 46 -4.69 12.04 3.33
C VAL A 46 -4.83 11.30 2.01
N VAL A 47 -6.04 10.83 1.72
CA VAL A 47 -6.32 10.23 0.41
C VAL A 47 -6.29 11.36 -0.63
N ARG A 48 -5.32 11.29 -1.55
CA ARG A 48 -5.14 12.26 -2.64
C ARG A 48 -5.42 11.61 -3.99
N ALA A 49 -5.84 12.42 -4.96
CA ALA A 49 -5.87 11.99 -6.35
C ALA A 49 -4.45 11.63 -6.80
N ALA A 50 -4.26 10.40 -7.27
CA ALA A 50 -2.98 9.84 -7.67
C ALA A 50 -3.19 8.87 -8.83
N ALA A 51 -2.18 8.75 -9.68
CA ALA A 51 -2.11 7.70 -10.69
C ALA A 51 -1.46 6.45 -10.08
N SER A 52 -1.99 5.26 -10.40
CA SER A 52 -1.30 3.99 -10.10
C SER A 52 -0.26 3.73 -11.16
N ILE A 53 0.99 3.60 -10.75
CA ILE A 53 2.10 3.21 -11.61
C ILE A 53 2.68 1.91 -11.06
N ALA A 54 2.71 0.84 -11.87
CA ALA A 54 3.26 -0.43 -11.46
C ALA A 54 4.75 -0.27 -11.10
N LEU A 55 5.17 -0.87 -9.97
CA LEU A 55 6.55 -0.76 -9.48
C LEU A 55 7.52 -1.71 -10.19
N ASP A 56 7.02 -2.85 -10.65
CA ASP A 56 7.72 -3.75 -11.56
C ASP A 56 6.69 -4.51 -12.41
N ILE A 57 6.98 -4.69 -13.70
CA ILE A 57 6.17 -5.49 -14.63
C ILE A 57 6.75 -6.91 -14.64
N GLY A 58 6.67 -7.56 -13.48
CA GLY A 58 7.32 -8.85 -13.22
C GLY A 58 6.65 -9.57 -12.05
N ASP A 59 7.44 -9.96 -11.05
CA ASP A 59 6.95 -10.71 -9.88
C ASP A 59 6.03 -9.87 -8.96
N HIS A 60 5.94 -8.55 -9.18
CA HIS A 60 5.16 -7.58 -8.41
C HIS A 60 4.08 -6.86 -9.23
N ASP A 61 3.44 -7.55 -10.18
CA ASP A 61 2.36 -7.03 -11.04
C ASP A 61 1.08 -6.58 -10.28
N TYR A 62 1.08 -6.75 -8.97
CA TYR A 62 0.01 -6.41 -8.05
C TYR A 62 0.34 -5.22 -7.13
N ILE A 63 1.55 -4.64 -7.22
CA ILE A 63 1.98 -3.51 -6.39
C ILE A 63 2.18 -2.26 -7.25
N TYR A 64 1.52 -1.18 -6.84
CA TYR A 64 1.49 0.10 -7.54
C TYR A 64 1.94 1.23 -6.62
N ALA A 65 2.84 2.07 -7.13
CA ALA A 65 3.07 3.40 -6.56
C ALA A 65 1.87 4.29 -6.87
N ARG A 66 1.38 4.99 -5.86
CA ARG A 66 0.39 6.05 -6.01
C ARG A 66 1.15 7.36 -6.18
N VAL A 67 1.18 7.89 -7.40
CA VAL A 67 1.96 9.09 -7.75
C VAL A 67 1.04 10.28 -7.98
N ASN A 68 1.35 11.42 -7.36
CA ASN A 68 0.71 12.68 -7.69
C ASN A 68 1.10 13.09 -9.12
N PRO A 69 0.16 13.15 -10.08
CA PRO A 69 0.49 13.40 -11.48
C PRO A 69 1.00 14.83 -11.75
N THR A 70 0.77 15.75 -10.81
CA THR A 70 1.23 17.14 -10.93
C THR A 70 2.67 17.31 -10.45
N THR A 71 3.04 16.63 -9.34
CA THR A 71 4.37 16.79 -8.73
C THR A 71 5.34 15.65 -9.04
N GLY A 72 4.83 14.51 -9.52
CA GLY A 72 5.61 13.28 -9.68
C GLY A 72 5.95 12.59 -8.36
N GLU A 73 5.44 13.10 -7.23
CA GLU A 73 5.72 12.58 -5.90
C GLU A 73 4.92 11.29 -5.63
N THR A 74 5.59 10.26 -5.12
CA THR A 74 4.91 9.06 -4.61
C THR A 74 4.26 9.38 -3.28
N VAL A 75 2.93 9.38 -3.25
CA VAL A 75 2.11 9.71 -2.08
C VAL A 75 1.59 8.48 -1.35
N GLY A 76 1.84 7.29 -1.87
CA GLY A 76 1.37 6.05 -1.27
C GLY A 76 1.64 4.80 -2.10
N LEU A 77 1.06 3.70 -1.65
CA LEU A 77 1.07 2.40 -2.30
C LEU A 77 -0.35 1.87 -2.45
N GLN A 78 -0.55 1.07 -3.49
CA GLN A 78 -1.74 0.28 -3.70
C GLN A 78 -1.29 -1.15 -3.99
N ILE A 79 -1.93 -2.11 -3.34
CA ILE A 79 -1.67 -3.54 -3.48
C ILE A 79 -2.97 -4.21 -3.84
N ASP A 80 -3.08 -4.69 -5.07
CA ASP A 80 -4.25 -5.42 -5.57
C ASP A 80 -4.14 -6.89 -5.19
N GLY A 81 -5.28 -7.55 -4.95
CA GLY A 81 -5.30 -8.96 -4.56
C GLY A 81 -4.57 -9.20 -3.23
N PHE A 82 -4.71 -8.31 -2.24
CA PHE A 82 -3.88 -8.33 -1.04
C PHE A 82 -4.02 -9.64 -0.24
N LEU A 83 -5.26 -10.01 0.15
CA LEU A 83 -5.48 -11.27 0.87
C LEU A 83 -5.41 -12.48 -0.07
N SER A 84 -5.87 -12.34 -1.32
CA SER A 84 -5.93 -13.47 -2.25
C SER A 84 -4.58 -13.82 -2.89
N TYR A 85 -3.63 -12.89 -2.95
CA TYR A 85 -2.35 -13.06 -3.64
C TYR A 85 -1.15 -12.56 -2.83
N ALA A 86 -1.09 -11.26 -2.52
CA ALA A 86 0.11 -10.64 -1.93
C ALA A 86 0.58 -11.33 -0.65
N ILE A 87 -0.35 -11.60 0.28
CA ILE A 87 -0.05 -12.28 1.55
C ILE A 87 0.52 -13.69 1.35
N ARG A 88 0.16 -14.40 0.28
CA ARG A 88 0.71 -15.74 0.04
C ARG A 88 2.20 -15.68 -0.33
N GLN A 89 2.61 -14.60 -0.99
CA GLN A 89 4.01 -14.35 -1.37
C GLN A 89 4.78 -13.70 -0.20
N HIS A 90 4.15 -12.77 0.52
CA HIS A 90 4.73 -12.02 1.64
C HIS A 90 3.81 -12.14 2.88
N PRO A 91 3.86 -13.27 3.62
CA PRO A 91 2.96 -13.50 4.76
C PRO A 91 3.09 -12.47 5.88
N ASP A 92 4.26 -11.87 6.00
CA ASP A 92 4.57 -10.80 6.95
C ASP A 92 3.84 -9.50 6.65
N ALA A 93 3.40 -9.27 5.40
CA ALA A 93 2.53 -8.16 5.05
C ALA A 93 1.20 -8.17 5.82
N ALA A 94 0.78 -9.31 6.38
CA ALA A 94 -0.42 -9.41 7.22
C ALA A 94 -0.42 -8.40 8.38
N VAL A 95 0.74 -7.94 8.87
CA VAL A 95 0.84 -6.87 9.89
C VAL A 95 0.05 -5.62 9.50
N LEU A 96 -0.02 -5.30 8.20
CA LEU A 96 -0.74 -4.14 7.67
C LEU A 96 -2.23 -4.15 8.07
N LEU A 97 -2.85 -5.33 8.19
CA LEU A 97 -4.26 -5.47 8.57
C LEU A 97 -4.53 -5.16 10.04
N THR A 98 -3.51 -5.26 10.90
CA THR A 98 -3.65 -4.95 12.32
C THR A 98 -3.89 -3.45 12.55
N GLN A 99 -3.38 -2.62 11.64
CA GLN A 99 -3.48 -1.16 11.68
C GLN A 99 -4.44 -0.60 10.63
N ALA A 100 -4.91 -1.44 9.70
CA ALA A 100 -5.80 -1.01 8.64
C ALA A 100 -7.22 -0.68 9.12
N GLU A 101 -7.81 0.32 8.47
CA GLU A 101 -9.26 0.44 8.35
C GLU A 101 -9.77 -0.66 7.42
N LEU A 102 -10.64 -1.54 7.93
CA LEU A 102 -11.15 -2.70 7.21
C LEU A 102 -12.54 -2.41 6.63
N ARG A 103 -12.62 -2.04 5.35
CA ARG A 103 -13.86 -1.73 4.65
C ARG A 103 -14.53 -2.98 4.11
N GLY A 104 -15.86 -3.04 4.22
CA GLY A 104 -16.64 -4.23 3.84
C GLY A 104 -16.60 -5.37 4.86
N TYR A 105 -16.06 -5.12 6.05
CA TYR A 105 -16.14 -6.01 7.21
C TYR A 105 -17.11 -5.44 8.24
N ASP A 106 -17.89 -6.32 8.87
CA ASP A 106 -18.53 -6.01 10.14
C ASP A 106 -17.51 -6.15 11.30
N ASP A 107 -17.90 -5.71 12.50
CA ASP A 107 -17.00 -5.69 13.66
C ASP A 107 -16.46 -7.08 14.02
N LEU A 108 -17.28 -8.13 13.87
CA LEU A 108 -16.88 -9.50 14.21
C LEU A 108 -15.85 -10.02 13.20
N ALA A 109 -16.14 -9.89 11.91
CA ALA A 109 -15.27 -10.32 10.84
C ALA A 109 -13.95 -9.50 10.83
N ALA A 110 -14.02 -8.20 11.14
CA ALA A 110 -12.84 -7.36 11.32
C ALA A 110 -11.97 -7.83 12.50
N ALA A 111 -12.60 -8.19 13.63
CA ALA A 111 -11.87 -8.72 14.78
C ALA A 111 -11.23 -10.09 14.49
N GLU A 112 -11.91 -10.96 13.75
CA GLU A 112 -11.37 -12.24 13.29
C GLU A 112 -10.16 -12.06 12.38
N LEU A 113 -10.27 -11.17 11.39
CA LEU A 113 -9.17 -10.89 10.46
C LEU A 113 -7.95 -10.34 11.20
N ARG A 114 -8.15 -9.42 12.16
CA ARG A 114 -7.05 -8.89 12.97
C ARG A 114 -6.41 -9.95 13.85
N ARG A 115 -7.19 -10.87 14.44
CA ARG A 115 -6.64 -12.00 15.21
C ARG A 115 -5.81 -12.93 14.34
N TRP A 116 -6.31 -13.25 13.14
CA TRP A 116 -5.57 -14.06 12.17
C TRP A 116 -4.25 -13.36 11.77
N ALA A 117 -4.30 -12.08 11.43
CA ALA A 117 -3.11 -11.29 11.08
C ALA A 117 -2.08 -11.26 12.22
N TRP A 118 -2.54 -11.06 13.46
CA TRP A 118 -1.69 -11.11 14.64
C TRP A 118 -1.03 -12.47 14.85
N ALA A 119 -1.76 -13.57 14.59
CA ALA A 119 -1.21 -14.93 14.66
C ALA A 119 -0.10 -15.16 13.61
N GLN A 120 -0.26 -14.63 12.39
CA GLN A 120 0.79 -14.68 11.36
C GLN A 120 2.06 -13.94 11.81
N MET A 121 1.92 -12.82 12.55
CA MET A 121 3.06 -12.10 13.11
C MET A 121 3.73 -12.82 14.27
N HIS A 122 3.01 -13.56 15.11
CA HIS A 122 3.59 -14.26 16.27
C HIS A 122 4.55 -15.38 15.85
N GLU A 123 4.34 -15.95 14.67
CA GLU A 123 5.28 -16.89 14.06
C GLU A 123 6.54 -16.18 13.53
N ARG A 124 6.53 -14.84 13.42
CA ARG A 124 7.58 -13.97 12.89
C ARG A 124 7.79 -12.72 13.76
N ALA A 125 7.99 -12.94 15.06
CA ALA A 125 7.78 -12.00 16.18
C ALA A 125 8.31 -10.54 16.10
N ASP A 126 9.07 -10.13 15.08
CA ASP A 126 9.78 -8.83 15.02
C ASP A 126 9.50 -8.00 13.74
N VAL A 127 8.44 -8.26 12.97
CA VAL A 127 8.18 -7.47 11.75
C VAL A 127 7.48 -6.14 12.06
N ALA A 128 8.22 -5.04 11.88
CA ALA A 128 7.69 -3.68 11.87
C ALA A 128 6.98 -3.34 10.54
N LEU A 129 6.10 -2.33 10.56
CA LEU A 129 5.38 -1.85 9.37
C LEU A 129 6.35 -1.46 8.22
N SER A 130 7.45 -0.79 8.53
CA SER A 130 8.47 -0.43 7.56
C SER A 130 9.14 -1.66 6.94
N ALA A 131 9.46 -2.66 7.76
CA ALA A 131 10.10 -3.90 7.30
C ALA A 131 9.17 -4.74 6.41
N ALA A 132 7.88 -4.80 6.74
CA ALA A 132 6.89 -5.46 5.88
C ALA A 132 6.81 -4.79 4.50
N LEU A 133 6.97 -3.46 4.45
CA LEU A 133 6.98 -2.74 3.19
C LEU A 133 8.29 -2.90 2.44
N ASP A 134 9.43 -2.89 3.12
CA ASP A 134 10.72 -3.24 2.51
C ASP A 134 10.64 -4.61 1.83
N HIS A 135 10.06 -5.63 2.49
CA HIS A 135 9.91 -6.96 1.90
C HIS A 135 8.90 -7.04 0.76
N LEU A 136 7.90 -6.16 0.71
CA LEU A 136 6.93 -6.09 -0.38
C LEU A 136 7.52 -5.43 -1.63
N ILE A 137 8.51 -4.54 -1.47
CA ILE A 137 9.07 -3.73 -2.57
C ILE A 137 10.50 -4.14 -2.96
N ALA A 138 11.11 -5.11 -2.27
CA ALA A 138 12.46 -5.63 -2.51
C ALA A 138 12.49 -6.72 -3.58
#